data_AF-A0A1E5L0L2-F1
#
_entry.id   AF-A0A1E5L0L2-F1
#
_cell.length_a   1.000
_cell.length_b   1.000
_cell.length_c   1.000
_cell.angle_alpha   90.00
_cell.angle_beta   90.00
_cell.angle_gamma   90.00
#
_symmetry.space_group_name_H-M   'P 1'
#
loop_
_entity.id
_entity.type
_entity.pdbx_description
1 polymer ?
#
loop_
_entity_poly.entity_id
_entity_poly.type
_entity_poly.pdbx_seq_one_letter_code
_entity_poly.pdbx_strand_id
1 'polypeptide(L)' 'MKARQQGNALVLTIPTKFQVEPNTEFVAIKGENGSITYVPKLKNVFEEAAKAGEDLRTPLEEEYMHDIEE' A
#
# COMPACT_ATOMS: atom_id res chain seq x y z
N MET A 1 -23.48 0.88 7.23
CA MET A 1 -23.05 1.11 5.83
C MET A 1 -23.92 0.26 4.94
N LYS A 2 -24.32 0.73 3.76
CA LYS A 2 -25.15 -0.05 2.84
C LYS A 2 -24.50 -0.02 1.46
N ALA A 3 -24.31 -1.19 0.87
CA ALA A 3 -23.85 -1.30 -0.50
C ALA A 3 -24.94 -0.81 -1.47
N ARG A 4 -24.53 -0.12 -2.53
CA ARG A 4 -25.43 0.42 -3.56
C ARG A 4 -24.97 -0.01 -4.94
N GLN A 5 -25.92 -0.30 -5.83
CA GLN A 5 -25.62 -0.54 -7.24
C GLN A 5 -25.32 0.80 -7.92
N GLN A 6 -24.23 0.87 -8.67
CA GLN A 6 -23.87 2.00 -9.52
C GLN A 6 -23.44 1.45 -10.88
N GLY A 7 -24.34 1.51 -11.87
CA GLY A 7 -24.12 0.89 -13.17
C GLY A 7 -23.93 -0.63 -13.04
N ASN A 8 -22.83 -1.14 -13.56
CA ASN A 8 -22.44 -2.56 -13.45
C ASN A 8 -21.66 -2.89 -12.18
N ALA A 9 -21.41 -1.93 -11.29
CA ALA A 9 -20.61 -2.11 -10.08
C ALA A 9 -21.44 -2.01 -8.80
N LEU A 10 -21.02 -2.73 -7.75
CA LEU A 10 -21.51 -2.55 -6.39
C LEU A 10 -20.52 -1.68 -5.61
N VAL A 11 -21.02 -0.62 -4.98
CA VAL A 11 -20.18 0.38 -4.29
C VAL A 11 -20.55 0.43 -2.81
N LEU A 12 -19.53 0.50 -1.94
CA LEU A 12 -19.67 0.74 -0.51
C LEU A 12 -19.07 2.09 -0.16
N THR A 13 -19.84 2.99 0.46
CA THR A 13 -19.34 4.32 0.84
C THR A 13 -18.40 4.21 2.04
N ILE A 14 -17.22 4.83 1.97
CA ILE A 14 -16.30 4.95 3.11
C ILE A 14 -16.68 6.21 3.92
N PRO A 15 -16.94 6.11 5.23
CA PRO A 15 -17.24 7.26 6.08
C PRO A 15 -16.04 8.21 6.21
N THR A 16 -16.29 9.51 6.20
CA THR A 16 -15.25 10.55 6.23
C THR A 16 -14.34 10.49 7.46
N LYS A 17 -14.83 9.96 8.59
CA LYS A 17 -14.04 9.75 9.81
C LYS A 17 -12.79 8.88 9.62
N PHE A 18 -12.75 8.06 8.57
CA PHE A 18 -11.59 7.24 8.23
C PHE A 18 -10.51 8.00 7.45
N GLN A 19 -10.77 9.25 7.04
CA GLN A 19 -9.79 10.16 6.43
C GLN A 19 -9.02 9.52 5.25
N VAL A 20 -9.72 8.73 4.45
CA VAL A 20 -9.17 8.17 3.22
C VAL A 20 -9.14 9.26 2.16
N GLU A 21 -7.96 9.55 1.64
CA GLU A 21 -7.77 10.54 0.59
C GLU A 21 -8.48 10.11 -0.72
N PRO A 22 -9.06 11.06 -1.48
CA PRO A 22 -9.58 10.78 -2.80
C PRO A 22 -8.53 10.14 -3.71
N ASN A 23 -8.97 9.23 -4.59
CA ASN A 23 -8.11 8.47 -5.51
C ASN A 23 -7.13 7.49 -4.85
N THR A 24 -7.28 7.18 -3.55
CA THR A 24 -6.51 6.10 -2.92
C THR A 24 -6.85 4.75 -3.56
N GLU A 25 -5.84 4.03 -4.06
CA GLU A 25 -6.02 2.67 -4.56
C GLU A 25 -5.95 1.64 -3.43
N PHE A 26 -6.79 0.60 -3.53
CA PHE A 26 -6.83 -0.48 -2.55
C PHE A 26 -6.64 -1.84 -3.21
N VAL A 27 -6.03 -2.76 -2.48
CA VAL A 27 -6.13 -4.20 -2.74
C VAL A 27 -7.28 -4.73 -1.90
N ALA A 28 -8.18 -5.48 -2.53
CA ALA A 28 -9.29 -6.15 -1.85
C ALA A 28 -8.94 -7.62 -1.61
N ILE A 29 -9.06 -8.06 -0.36
CA ILE A 29 -8.80 -9.44 0.05
C ILE A 29 -10.09 -10.00 0.63
N LYS A 30 -10.53 -11.14 0.11
CA LYS A 30 -11.67 -11.88 0.67
C LYS A 30 -11.14 -12.83 1.75
N GLY A 31 -11.48 -12.55 3.00
CA GLY A 31 -11.13 -13.42 4.13
C GLY A 31 -12.18 -14.49 4.38
N GLU A 32 -12.00 -15.23 5.47
CA GLU A 32 -12.98 -16.20 5.96
C GLU A 32 -14.31 -15.51 6.32
N ASN A 33 -15.38 -16.31 6.35
CA ASN A 33 -16.75 -15.86 6.69
C ASN A 33 -17.30 -14.72 5.82
N GLY A 34 -16.77 -14.55 4.60
CA GLY A 34 -17.23 -13.51 3.67
C GLY A 34 -16.76 -12.10 4.03
N SER A 35 -15.77 -11.97 4.90
CA SER A 35 -15.10 -10.70 5.16
C SER A 35 -14.39 -10.18 3.92
N ILE A 36 -14.40 -8.86 3.74
CA ILE A 36 -13.66 -8.17 2.68
C ILE A 36 -12.80 -7.11 3.35
N THR A 37 -11.48 -7.24 3.20
CA THR A 37 -10.50 -6.29 3.73
C THR A 37 -9.94 -5.48 2.58
N TYR A 38 -9.95 -4.15 2.72
CA TYR A 38 -9.33 -3.22 1.79
C TYR A 38 -8.05 -2.68 2.42
N VAL A 39 -6.92 -2.93 1.77
CA VAL A 39 -5.60 -2.44 2.21
C VAL A 39 -5.13 -1.38 1.20
N PRO A 40 -4.81 -0.15 1.62
CA PRO A 40 -4.32 0.87 0.71
C PRO A 40 -3.00 0.41 0.10
N LYS A 41 -2.84 0.60 -1.20
CA LYS A 41 -1.56 0.31 -1.86
C LYS A 41 -0.52 1.31 -1.40
N LEU A 42 0.60 0.81 -0.92
CA LEU A 42 1.80 1.63 -0.77
C LEU A 42 2.32 1.99 -2.16
N LYS A 43 2.93 3.16 -2.27
CA LYS A 43 3.66 3.52 -3.48
C LYS A 43 4.80 2.52 -3.69
N ASN A 44 5.01 2.14 -4.94
CA ASN A 44 6.07 1.21 -5.27
C ASN A 44 7.41 1.96 -5.20
N VAL A 45 8.15 1.72 -4.11
CA VAL A 45 9.46 2.34 -3.87
C VAL A 45 10.47 2.04 -5.00
N PHE A 46 10.35 0.88 -5.66
CA PHE A 46 11.21 0.53 -6.79
C PHE A 46 10.88 1.32 -8.05
N GLU A 47 9.60 1.63 -8.29
CA GLU A 47 9.22 2.52 -9.40
C GLU A 47 9.66 3.96 -9.15
N GLU A 48 9.57 4.43 -7.90
CA GLU A 48 10.03 5.76 -7.52
C GLU A 48 11.55 5.87 -7.67
N ALA A 49 12.29 4.90 -7.14
CA ALA A 49 13.75 4.84 -7.28
C ALA A 49 14.19 4.72 -8.75
N ALA A 50 13.53 3.87 -9.55
CA ALA A 50 13.83 3.76 -10.97
C ALA A 50 13.58 5.07 -11.74
N LYS A 51 12.52 5.84 -11.39
CA LYS A 51 12.26 7.17 -11.96
C LYS A 51 13.26 8.21 -11.50
N ALA A 52 13.73 8.12 -10.25
CA ALA A 52 14.72 9.01 -9.67
C ALA A 52 16.17 8.66 -10.09
N GLY A 53 16.39 7.47 -10.66
CA GLY A 53 17.73 6.95 -10.93
C GLY A 53 18.48 6.51 -9.67
N GLU A 54 17.75 6.23 -8.59
CA GLU A 54 18.31 5.79 -7.31
C GLU A 54 18.52 4.28 -7.29
N ASP A 55 19.68 3.85 -6.79
CA ASP A 55 19.95 2.44 -6.52
C ASP A 55 19.60 2.14 -5.06
N LEU A 56 18.55 1.34 -4.84
CA LEU A 56 18.08 0.95 -3.51
C LEU A 56 18.91 -0.18 -2.88
N ARG A 57 19.94 -0.67 -3.57
CA ARG A 57 20.86 -1.67 -3.01
C ARG A 57 21.83 -0.95 -2.08
N THR A 58 21.66 -1.13 -0.78
CA THR A 58 22.73 -0.81 0.19
C THR A 58 23.93 -1.70 -0.11
N PRO A 59 25.15 -1.15 -0.23
CA PRO A 59 26.36 -1.95 -0.25
C PRO A 59 26.42 -2.74 1.06
N LEU A 60 26.41 -4.07 0.97
CA LEU A 60 26.52 -4.95 2.14
C LEU A 60 27.78 -4.64 2.98
N GLU A 61 28.78 -3.99 2.39
CA GLU A 61 30.05 -3.66 3.06
C GLU A 61 29.95 -2.55 4.11
N GLU A 62 28.97 -1.63 4.04
CA GLU A 62 28.86 -0.52 5.01
C GLU A 62 28.24 -0.96 6.36
N GLU A 63 27.40 -2.01 6.36
CA GLU A 63 26.73 -2.50 7.58
C GLU A 63 27.66 -3.36 8.45
N TYR A 64 28.57 -4.14 7.86
CA TYR A 64 29.52 -4.99 8.61
C TYR A 64 30.72 -4.24 9.19
N MET A 65 31.02 -3.02 8.73
CA MET A 65 32.13 -2.23 9.26
C MET A 65 31.80 -1.52 10.57
N HIS A 66 30.52 -1.42 10.96
CA HIS A 66 30.10 -0.79 12.20
C HIS A 66 30.30 -1.69 13.44
N ASP A 67 30.23 -3.00 13.26
CA ASP A 67 30.37 -3.99 14.34
C ASP A 67 31.83 -4.41 14.60
N ILE A 68 32.79 -3.94 13.79
CA ILE A 68 34.22 -4.30 13.91
C ILE A 68 35.00 -3.26 14.74
N GLU A 69 34.41 -2.09 15.04
CA GLU A 69 35.07 -1.01 15.78
C GLU A 69 34.64 -0.84 17.26
N GLU A 70 33.84 -1.74 17.85
CA GLU A 70 33.48 -1.70 19.29
C GLU A 70 34.14 -2.80 20.15
#